data_AF-A0A2D8QRQ0-F1
#
_entry.id   AF-A0A2D8QRQ0-F1
#
_cell.length_a   1.000
_cell.length_b   1.000
_cell.length_c   1.000
_cell.angle_alpha   90.00
_cell.angle_beta   90.00
_cell.angle_gamma   90.00
#
_symmetry.space_group_name_H-M   'P 1'
#
loop_
_entity.id
_entity.type
_entity.pdbx_description
1 polymer ?
#
loop_
_entity_poly.entity_id
_entity_poly.type
_entity_poly.pdbx_seq_one_letter_code
_entity_poly.pdbx_strand_id
1 'polypeptide(L)'
;MIGLGQPYTQIYDSERVTICLGALEPYDFDGLLEFFALRAKPGVESIVSGYSRTFSVDGVAGSFTVDKEGANLSFRIYAAPRIWLRSSSFAFGVCSMLMMYPKI
;
A
#
# COMPACT_ATOMS: atom_id res chain seq x y z
N MET A 1 -3.09 -33.55 10.84
CA MET A 1 -2.94 -32.30 10.05
C MET A 1 -2.60 -31.19 11.03
N ILE A 2 -1.35 -30.77 11.07
CA ILE A 2 -0.88 -29.75 12.02
C ILE A 2 -1.25 -28.41 11.40
N GLY A 3 -2.15 -27.67 12.03
CA GLY A 3 -2.47 -26.31 11.61
C GLY A 3 -1.23 -25.45 11.76
N LEU A 4 -0.59 -25.10 10.65
CA LEU A 4 0.42 -24.06 10.63
C LEU A 4 -0.29 -22.78 11.09
N GLY A 5 0.02 -22.33 12.31
CA GLY A 5 -0.42 -21.03 12.81
C GLY A 5 -0.08 -19.98 11.74
N GLN A 6 -1.02 -19.10 11.46
CA GLN A 6 -0.85 -18.07 10.43
C GLN A 6 0.51 -17.37 10.70
N PRO A 7 1.46 -17.35 9.74
CA PRO A 7 2.82 -16.81 9.94
C PRO A 7 2.82 -15.27 10.01
N TYR A 8 1.68 -14.70 10.36
CA TYR A 8 1.41 -13.28 10.34
C TYR A 8 0.41 -12.92 11.44
N THR A 9 0.53 -11.69 11.93
CA THR A 9 -0.44 -11.09 12.84
C THR A 9 -1.25 -10.07 12.07
N GLN A 10 -2.58 -10.08 12.24
CA GLN A 10 -3.48 -9.06 11.70
C GLN A 10 -4.06 -8.23 12.84
N ILE A 11 -4.01 -6.92 12.70
CA ILE A 11 -4.63 -5.97 13.63
C ILE A 11 -5.58 -5.09 12.81
N TYR A 12 -6.84 -5.06 13.23
CA TYR A 12 -7.89 -4.26 12.60
C TYR A 12 -8.15 -3.02 13.44
N ASP A 13 -8.16 -1.88 12.79
CA ASP A 13 -8.69 -0.62 13.31
C ASP A 13 -9.75 -0.09 12.32
N SER A 14 -10.61 0.80 12.79
CA SER A 14 -11.63 1.51 12.02
C SER A 14 -11.11 2.14 10.71
N GLU A 15 -9.83 2.51 10.65
CA GLU A 15 -9.24 3.19 9.49
C GLU A 15 -8.31 2.31 8.63
N ARG A 16 -7.80 1.18 9.16
CA ARG A 16 -6.78 0.38 8.49
C ARG A 16 -6.68 -1.06 8.99
N VAL A 17 -6.07 -1.89 8.15
CA VAL A 17 -5.61 -3.24 8.53
C VAL A 17 -4.10 -3.24 8.56
N THR A 18 -3.52 -3.68 9.68
CA THR A 18 -2.07 -3.93 9.78
C THR A 18 -1.80 -5.42 9.67
N ILE A 19 -0.88 -5.82 8.79
CA ILE A 19 -0.41 -7.19 8.63
C ILE A 19 1.09 -7.21 8.89
N CYS A 20 1.53 -8.00 9.86
CA CYS A 20 2.96 -8.19 10.13
C CYS A 20 3.42 -9.54 9.58
N LEU A 21 4.39 -9.53 8.68
CA LEU A 21 4.98 -10.74 8.08
C LEU A 21 6.43 -10.90 8.55
N GLY A 22 6.87 -12.13 8.86
CA GLY A 22 8.29 -12.40 9.10
C GLY A 22 9.12 -12.25 7.83
N ALA A 23 10.22 -11.51 7.89
CA ALA A 23 11.26 -11.44 6.87
C ALA A 23 12.35 -12.47 7.20
N LEU A 24 12.47 -13.52 6.37
CA LEU A 24 13.51 -14.53 6.54
C LEU A 24 14.87 -13.93 6.17
N GLU A 25 15.79 -13.88 7.13
CA GLU A 25 17.13 -13.37 6.90
C GLU A 25 17.99 -14.38 6.09
N PRO A 26 18.86 -13.89 5.18
CA PRO A 26 19.10 -12.47 4.87
C PRO A 26 18.00 -11.84 4.00
N TYR A 27 17.44 -10.71 4.43
CA TYR A 27 16.45 -9.94 3.67
C TYR A 27 16.88 -8.47 3.53
N ASP A 28 17.45 -8.16 2.36
CA ASP A 28 17.94 -6.83 1.98
C ASP A 28 16.78 -5.92 1.55
N PHE A 29 16.16 -5.28 2.54
CA PHE A 29 15.04 -4.36 2.30
C PHE A 29 15.51 -3.04 1.68
N ASP A 30 16.69 -2.55 2.03
CA ASP A 30 17.21 -1.29 1.49
C ASP A 30 17.52 -1.43 0.00
N GLY A 31 18.17 -2.52 -0.41
CA GLY A 31 18.37 -2.84 -1.83
C GLY A 31 17.06 -3.01 -2.61
N LEU A 32 16.01 -3.55 -1.97
CA LEU A 32 14.68 -3.63 -2.57
C LEU A 32 14.05 -2.23 -2.76
N LEU A 33 14.19 -1.33 -1.77
CA LEU A 33 13.70 0.05 -1.89
C LEU A 33 14.44 0.81 -3.00
N GLU A 34 15.77 0.66 -3.11
CA GLU A 34 16.55 1.23 -4.21
C GLU A 34 16.06 0.71 -5.57
N PHE A 35 15.83 -0.60 -5.68
CA PHE A 35 15.31 -1.21 -6.90
C PHE A 35 13.93 -0.67 -7.30
N PHE A 36 13.03 -0.45 -6.34
CA PHE A 36 11.71 0.14 -6.58
C PHE A 36 11.80 1.63 -6.93
N ALA A 37 12.69 2.39 -6.29
CA ALA A 37 12.86 3.81 -6.56
C ALA A 37 13.20 4.08 -8.04
N LEU A 38 13.97 3.20 -8.68
CA LEU A 38 14.30 3.29 -10.11
C LEU A 38 13.09 3.19 -11.05
N ARG A 39 11.96 2.66 -10.59
CA ARG A 39 10.77 2.35 -11.42
C ARG A 39 9.49 3.00 -10.90
N ALA A 40 9.59 3.75 -9.81
CA ALA A 40 8.45 4.32 -9.13
C ALA A 40 7.66 5.23 -10.08
N LYS A 41 6.36 4.96 -10.20
CA LYS A 41 5.45 5.82 -10.95
C LYS A 41 4.97 6.99 -10.09
N PRO A 42 5.23 8.26 -10.49
CA PRO A 42 4.75 9.43 -9.76
C PRO A 42 3.24 9.39 -9.57
N GLY A 43 2.77 9.63 -8.34
CA GLY A 43 1.34 9.59 -7.98
C GLY A 43 0.77 8.18 -7.76
N VAL A 44 1.54 7.11 -7.99
CA VAL A 44 1.12 5.72 -7.72
C VAL A 44 1.99 5.09 -6.64
N GLU A 45 3.30 5.31 -6.70
CA GLU A 45 4.29 4.70 -5.80
C GLU A 45 5.14 5.79 -5.14
N SER A 46 5.56 5.56 -3.88
CA SER A 46 6.44 6.46 -3.13
C SER A 46 7.40 5.66 -2.24
N ILE A 47 8.69 6.00 -2.34
CA ILE A 47 9.80 5.39 -1.60
C ILE A 47 10.48 6.51 -0.79
N VAL A 48 10.04 6.74 0.45
CA VAL A 48 10.60 7.79 1.33
C VAL A 48 11.23 7.18 2.58
N SER A 49 10.44 6.58 3.45
CA SER A 49 10.89 5.85 4.65
C SER A 49 10.70 4.34 4.54
N GLY A 50 10.08 3.89 3.46
CA GLY A 50 9.60 2.55 3.20
C GLY A 50 8.97 2.52 1.82
N TYR A 51 8.18 1.49 1.51
CA TYR A 51 7.48 1.41 0.24
C TYR A 51 5.99 1.69 0.42
N SER A 52 5.41 2.53 -0.43
CA SER A 52 3.97 2.76 -0.44
C SER A 52 3.45 2.81 -1.87
N ARG A 53 2.22 2.33 -2.05
CA ARG A 53 1.53 2.44 -3.33
C ARG A 53 0.02 2.46 -3.22
N THR A 54 -0.63 2.93 -4.26
CA THR A 54 -2.06 2.70 -4.50
C THR A 54 -2.29 1.36 -5.20
N PHE A 55 -3.48 0.78 -4.98
CA PHE A 55 -3.93 -0.45 -5.62
C PHE A 55 -5.45 -0.43 -5.80
N SER A 56 -5.98 -1.36 -6.60
CA SER A 56 -7.41 -1.65 -6.63
C SER A 56 -7.65 -3.16 -6.60
N VAL A 57 -8.59 -3.60 -5.77
CA VAL A 57 -9.08 -4.97 -5.68
C VAL A 57 -10.60 -4.91 -5.84
N ASP A 58 -11.15 -5.66 -6.78
CA ASP A 58 -12.59 -5.71 -7.06
C ASP A 58 -13.24 -4.33 -7.27
N GLY A 59 -12.52 -3.41 -7.94
CA GLY A 59 -12.97 -2.05 -8.21
C GLY A 59 -12.96 -1.10 -7.01
N VAL A 60 -12.55 -1.59 -5.84
CA VAL A 60 -12.32 -0.76 -4.64
C VAL A 60 -10.88 -0.29 -4.66
N ALA A 61 -10.68 1.03 -4.56
CA ALA A 61 -9.36 1.63 -4.47
C ALA A 61 -8.84 1.58 -3.03
N GLY A 62 -7.54 1.46 -2.88
CA GLY A 62 -6.85 1.51 -1.60
C GLY A 62 -5.40 1.91 -1.75
N SER A 63 -4.72 2.03 -0.63
CA SER A 63 -3.27 2.18 -0.59
C SER A 63 -2.70 1.31 0.52
N PHE A 64 -1.41 1.01 0.43
CA PHE A 64 -0.69 0.44 1.54
C PHE A 64 0.67 1.10 1.70
N THR A 65 1.20 1.00 2.92
CA THR A 65 2.59 1.27 3.25
C THR A 65 3.23 0.01 3.80
N VAL A 66 4.53 -0.14 3.58
CA VAL A 66 5.36 -1.24 4.09
C VAL A 66 6.64 -0.65 4.65
N ASP A 67 6.94 -1.02 5.88
CA ASP A 67 8.18 -0.69 6.57
C ASP A 67 8.80 -1.96 7.15
N LYS A 68 10.13 -2.02 7.25
CA LYS A 68 10.82 -3.10 7.95
C LYS A 68 10.95 -2.74 9.44
N GLU A 69 10.48 -3.63 10.30
CA GLU A 69 10.56 -3.52 11.77
C GLU A 69 11.33 -4.72 12.31
N GLY A 70 12.64 -4.59 12.48
CA GLY A 70 13.51 -5.71 12.87
C GLY A 70 13.44 -6.84 11.85
N ALA A 71 13.03 -8.04 12.28
CA ALA A 71 12.87 -9.21 11.41
C ALA A 71 11.48 -9.30 10.74
N ASN A 72 10.67 -8.23 10.77
CA ASN A 72 9.32 -8.23 10.21
C ASN A 72 9.12 -7.13 9.17
N LEU A 73 8.14 -7.35 8.30
CA LEU A 73 7.57 -6.35 7.39
C LEU A 73 6.17 -5.98 7.91
N SER A 74 5.96 -4.69 8.17
CA SER A 74 4.73 -4.13 8.71
C SER A 74 3.94 -3.47 7.58
N PHE A 75 2.88 -4.15 7.12
CA PHE A 75 1.98 -3.64 6.08
C PHE A 75 0.82 -2.91 6.73
N ARG A 76 0.61 -1.64 6.36
CA ARG A 76 -0.56 -0.87 6.78
C ARG A 76 -1.41 -0.59 5.56
N ILE A 77 -2.62 -1.16 5.53
CA ILE A 77 -3.52 -1.13 4.39
C ILE A 77 -4.68 -0.20 4.71
N TYR A 78 -4.92 0.74 3.82
CA TYR A 78 -5.95 1.76 3.90
C TYR A 78 -6.94 1.55 2.76
N ALA A 79 -8.22 1.38 3.09
CA ALA A 79 -9.27 1.47 2.09
C ALA A 79 -9.48 2.94 1.75
N ALA A 80 -9.57 3.29 0.46
CA ALA A 80 -10.09 4.61 0.13
C ALA A 80 -11.55 4.67 0.63
N PRO A 81 -11.98 5.77 1.27
CA PRO A 81 -13.39 5.92 1.57
C PRO A 81 -14.17 5.75 0.26
N ARG A 82 -15.28 5.02 0.33
CA ARG A 82 -16.10 4.65 -0.82
C ARG A 82 -16.87 5.87 -1.35
N ILE A 83 -16.17 6.95 -1.68
CA ILE A 83 -16.71 8.13 -2.37
C ILE A 83 -16.64 7.82 -3.86
N TRP A 84 -17.38 6.80 -4.30
CA TRP A 84 -17.65 6.63 -5.71
C TRP A 84 -18.91 7.42 -6.03
N LEU A 85 -18.70 8.60 -6.64
CA LEU A 85 -19.69 9.20 -7.54
C LEU A 85 -20.19 8.09 -8.46
N ARG A 86 -21.44 7.71 -8.26
CA ARG A 86 -22.17 6.75 -9.08
C ARG A 86 -22.33 7.35 -10.48
N SER A 87 -21.34 7.17 -11.35
CA SER A 87 -21.51 7.39 -12.78
C SER A 87 -21.26 6.08 -13.50
N SER A 88 -22.35 5.35 -13.68
CA SER A 88 -22.46 4.30 -14.68
C SER A 88 -22.22 4.89 -16.06
N SER A 89 -21.01 4.72 -16.60
CA SER A 89 -20.75 4.43 -18.01
C SER A 89 -19.24 4.29 -18.23
N PHE A 90 -18.86 3.15 -18.79
CA PHE A 90 -17.56 2.93 -19.39
C PHE A 90 -17.27 4.03 -20.42
N ALA A 91 -16.19 4.80 -20.22
CA ALA A 91 -15.45 5.43 -21.29
C ALA A 91 -14.00 5.62 -20.86
N PHE A 92 -13.09 5.12 -21.68
CA PHE A 92 -11.67 5.41 -21.64
C PHE A 92 -11.42 6.91 -21.49
N GLY A 93 -10.46 7.29 -20.65
CA GLY A 93 -9.72 8.54 -20.80
C GLY A 93 -10.01 9.65 -19.78
N VAL A 94 -8.89 10.02 -19.15
CA VAL A 94 -8.50 11.36 -18.64
C VAL A 94 -9.06 11.86 -17.30
N CYS A 95 -8.09 12.29 -16.48
CA CYS A 95 -8.13 13.38 -15.50
C CYS A 95 -8.96 13.22 -14.22
N SER A 96 -8.26 13.02 -13.10
CA SER A 96 -8.38 13.99 -12.02
C SER A 96 -7.06 14.08 -11.25
N MET A 97 -6.20 14.97 -11.74
CA MET A 97 -5.08 15.54 -11.01
C MET A 97 -5.67 16.51 -9.98
N LEU A 98 -6.00 16.04 -8.78
CA LEU A 98 -6.23 16.94 -7.65
C LEU A 98 -4.89 17.24 -6.99
N MET A 99 -4.13 18.17 -7.60
CA MET A 99 -3.05 18.84 -6.92
C MET A 99 -3.66 19.74 -5.83
N MET A 100 -3.52 19.32 -4.58
CA MET A 100 -3.79 20.16 -3.42
C MET A 100 -2.45 20.77 -3.01
N TYR A 101 -2.10 21.92 -3.58
CA TYR A 101 -1.02 22.75 -3.06
C TYR A 101 -1.50 23.48 -1.79
N PRO A 102 -0.63 23.66 -0.77
CA PRO A 102 -0.97 24.47 0.39
C PRO A 102 -1.02 25.94 -0.01
N LYS A 103 -2.06 26.64 0.46
CA LYS A 103 -2.12 28.11 0.41
C LYS A 103 -1.04 28.68 1.32
N ILE A 104 -0.21 29.56 0.76
CA ILE A 104 0.49 30.62 1.52
C ILE A 104 -0.52 31.74 1.75
#